data_AF-A0A967NWI7-F1
#
_entry.id   AF-A0A967NWI7-F1
#
_cell.length_a   1.000
_cell.length_b   1.000
_cell.length_c   1.000
_cell.angle_alpha   90.00
_cell.angle_beta   90.00
_cell.angle_gamma   90.00
#
_symmetry.space_group_name_H-M   'P 1'
#
loop_
_entity.id
_entity.type
_entity.pdbx_description
1 polymer ?
#
loop_
_entity_poly.entity_id
_entity_poly.type
_entity_poly.pdbx_seq_one_letter_code
_entity_poly.pdbx_strand_id
1 'polypeptide(L)'
;MPQSQIVNNIKKINNNSFAAADDLARQFGYFVDTSLVRHVLDALPGIVIILNRYRQIVFANRIFCELSGSHNADSLCGQLVGDVLACHIAHDTESGCGTGESCETCGALTAMLSGI
;
A
#
# COMPACT_ATOMS: atom_id res chain seq x y z
N MET A 1 -18.16 10.23 -0.53
CA MET A 1 -18.17 9.18 -1.56
C MET A 1 -16.74 8.67 -1.83
N PRO A 2 -16.09 7.97 -0.87
CA PRO A 2 -14.71 7.46 -1.03
C PRO A 2 -14.62 6.12 -1.79
N GLN A 3 -15.69 5.32 -1.83
CA GLN A 3 -15.68 3.98 -2.40
C GLN A 3 -15.47 3.94 -3.94
N SER A 4 -15.89 4.96 -4.70
CA SER A 4 -15.82 4.93 -6.16
C SER A 4 -14.40 5.11 -6.72
N GLN A 5 -13.51 5.78 -6.00
CA GLN A 5 -12.13 6.03 -6.43
C GLN A 5 -11.23 4.81 -6.11
N ILE A 6 -11.49 4.15 -4.98
CA ILE A 6 -10.87 2.89 -4.58
C ILE A 6 -11.13 1.80 -5.64
N VAL A 7 -12.38 1.63 -6.08
CA VAL A 7 -12.77 0.62 -7.09
C VAL A 7 -12.11 0.85 -8.46
N ASN A 8 -11.86 2.10 -8.86
CA ASN A 8 -11.22 2.41 -10.14
C ASN A 8 -9.70 2.12 -10.14
N ASN A 9 -9.02 2.28 -9.00
CA ASN A 9 -7.60 1.89 -8.86
C ASN A 9 -7.42 0.36 -8.82
N ILE A 10 -8.43 -0.40 -8.35
CA ILE A 10 -8.39 -1.86 -8.23
C ILE A 10 -8.46 -2.58 -9.60
N LYS A 11 -9.04 -1.94 -10.64
CA LYS A 11 -9.26 -2.56 -11.96
C LYS A 11 -8.01 -2.96 -12.76
N LYS A 12 -6.81 -2.52 -12.36
CA LYS A 12 -5.54 -2.92 -13.02
C LYS A 12 -4.96 -4.25 -12.53
N ILE A 13 -5.56 -4.86 -11.51
CA ILE A 13 -4.95 -5.95 -10.73
C ILE A 13 -5.67 -7.28 -11.01
N ASN A 14 -5.68 -7.75 -12.26
CA ASN A 14 -6.23 -9.06 -12.61
C ASN A 14 -5.11 -10.00 -13.06
N ASN A 15 -4.39 -10.54 -12.08
CA ASN A 15 -3.78 -11.88 -12.11
C ASN A 15 -3.83 -12.41 -10.66
N ASN A 16 -4.03 -13.72 -10.51
CA ASN A 16 -4.52 -14.50 -9.35
C ASN A 16 -3.83 -14.34 -7.96
N SER A 17 -3.07 -13.27 -7.70
CA SER A 17 -2.14 -13.10 -6.57
C SER A 17 -2.41 -11.88 -5.67
N PHE A 18 -3.58 -11.26 -5.74
CA PHE A 18 -3.93 -10.03 -4.99
C PHE A 18 -5.29 -10.14 -4.30
N ALA A 19 -5.57 -9.22 -3.35
CA ALA A 19 -6.85 -9.19 -2.66
C ALA A 19 -7.99 -8.75 -3.59
N ALA A 20 -9.18 -9.32 -3.38
CA ALA A 20 -10.40 -8.88 -4.04
C ALA A 20 -10.77 -7.44 -3.62
N ALA A 21 -11.53 -6.75 -4.47
CA ALA A 21 -11.92 -5.36 -4.22
C ALA A 21 -12.64 -5.17 -2.88
N ASP A 22 -13.54 -6.10 -2.55
CA ASP A 22 -14.32 -6.06 -1.30
C ASP A 22 -13.42 -6.29 -0.07
N ASP A 23 -12.38 -7.13 -0.20
CA ASP A 23 -11.40 -7.33 0.87
C ASP A 23 -10.56 -6.08 1.11
N LEU A 24 -10.11 -5.42 0.05
CA LEU A 24 -9.36 -4.17 0.15
C LEU A 24 -10.20 -3.06 0.79
N ALA A 25 -11.44 -2.90 0.34
CA ALA A 25 -12.37 -1.90 0.89
C ALA A 25 -12.62 -2.15 2.40
N ARG A 26 -12.85 -3.41 2.78
CA ARG A 26 -13.01 -3.80 4.18
C ARG A 26 -11.74 -3.55 5.00
N GLN A 27 -10.57 -3.92 4.49
CA GLN A 27 -9.29 -3.73 5.17
C GLN A 27 -8.95 -2.24 5.36
N PHE A 28 -9.22 -1.42 4.35
CA PHE A 28 -9.07 0.03 4.41
C PHE A 28 -9.99 0.66 5.46
N GLY A 29 -11.25 0.19 5.53
CA GLY A 29 -12.24 0.65 6.51
C GLY A 29 -11.78 0.52 7.96
N TYR A 30 -10.99 -0.50 8.30
CA TYR A 30 -10.45 -0.67 9.66
C TYR A 30 -9.65 0.54 10.16
N PHE A 31 -8.99 1.26 9.25
CA PHE A 31 -8.10 2.37 9.60
C PHE A 31 -8.71 3.75 9.33
N VAL A 32 -9.67 3.86 8.43
CA VAL A 32 -10.28 5.15 8.07
C VAL A 32 -11.56 5.45 8.82
N ASP A 33 -12.36 4.43 9.17
CA ASP A 33 -13.62 4.63 9.90
C ASP A 33 -13.39 4.92 11.40
N THR A 34 -12.19 4.65 11.91
CA THR A 34 -11.82 4.88 13.31
C THR A 34 -10.91 6.11 13.43
N SER A 35 -11.49 7.25 13.80
CA SER A 35 -10.75 8.53 13.84
C SER A 35 -9.48 8.46 14.71
N LEU A 36 -9.54 7.82 15.88
CA LEU A 36 -8.40 7.77 16.80
C LEU A 36 -7.19 7.06 16.19
N VAL A 37 -7.39 5.91 15.55
CA VAL A 37 -6.30 5.11 14.97
C VAL A 37 -5.57 5.93 13.91
N ARG A 38 -6.32 6.55 13.00
CA ARG A 38 -5.74 7.43 11.98
C ARG A 38 -4.93 8.58 12.58
N HIS A 39 -5.49 9.29 13.55
CA HIS A 39 -4.79 10.43 14.18
C HIS A 39 -3.50 10.01 14.87
N VAL A 40 -3.50 8.85 15.55
CA VAL A 40 -2.29 8.32 16.20
C VAL A 40 -1.22 7.97 15.18
N LEU A 41 -1.58 7.28 14.10
CA LEU A 41 -0.62 6.89 13.06
C LEU A 41 -0.09 8.09 12.26
N ASP A 42 -0.93 9.11 12.04
CA ASP A 42 -0.55 10.38 11.41
C ASP A 42 0.35 11.26 12.30
N ALA A 43 0.30 11.07 13.63
CA ALA A 43 1.14 11.80 14.58
C ALA A 43 2.55 11.21 14.75
N LEU A 44 2.79 9.98 14.28
CA LEU A 44 4.11 9.35 14.37
C LEU A 44 5.12 10.09 13.46
N PRO A 45 6.36 10.33 13.93
CA PRO A 45 7.35 11.14 13.21
C PRO A 45 8.03 10.41 12.04
N GLY A 46 7.51 9.25 11.63
CA GLY A 46 8.09 8.41 10.58
C GLY A 46 7.05 7.90 9.60
N ILE A 47 7.52 7.32 8.50
CA ILE A 47 6.67 6.65 7.52
C ILE A 47 5.99 5.45 8.19
N VAL A 48 4.67 5.38 8.07
CA VAL A 48 3.88 4.24 8.49
C VAL A 48 3.03 3.77 7.33
N ILE A 49 3.19 2.50 7.00
CA ILE A 49 2.42 1.82 5.97
C ILE A 49 1.93 0.51 6.57
N ILE A 50 0.65 0.21 6.38
CA ILE A 50 0.08 -1.07 6.78
C ILE A 50 -0.26 -1.81 5.50
N LEU A 51 0.21 -3.05 5.43
CA LEU A 51 0.08 -3.91 4.26
C LEU A 51 -0.80 -5.11 4.58
N ASN A 52 -1.51 -5.61 3.58
CA ASN A 52 -2.16 -6.91 3.68
C ASN A 52 -1.18 -8.06 3.34
N ARG A 53 -1.64 -9.32 3.44
CA ARG A 53 -0.86 -10.52 3.09
C ARG A 53 -0.32 -10.56 1.66
N TYR A 54 -0.85 -9.73 0.76
CA TYR A 54 -0.42 -9.59 -0.63
C TYR A 54 0.55 -8.42 -0.83
N ARG A 55 1.02 -7.78 0.26
CA ARG A 55 1.87 -6.58 0.29
C ARG A 55 1.22 -5.33 -0.32
N GLN A 56 -0.10 -5.32 -0.42
CA GLN A 56 -0.86 -4.16 -0.88
C GLN A 56 -1.11 -3.21 0.28
N ILE A 57 -1.01 -1.91 0.03
CA ILE A 57 -1.25 -0.87 1.01
C ILE A 57 -2.74 -0.87 1.39
N VAL A 58 -3.03 -0.99 2.68
CA VAL A 58 -4.38 -0.82 3.25
C VAL A 58 -4.49 0.43 4.12
N PHE A 59 -3.36 0.99 4.54
CA PHE A 59 -3.27 2.31 5.16
C PHE A 59 -1.87 2.90 4.95
N ALA A 60 -1.81 4.22 4.82
CA ALA A 60 -0.59 4.99 4.81
C ALA A 60 -0.81 6.27 5.63
N ASN A 61 0.15 6.61 6.48
CA ASN A 61 0.07 7.86 7.22
C ASN A 61 0.38 9.07 6.31
N ARG A 62 0.10 10.27 6.83
CA ARG A 62 0.31 11.54 6.13
C ARG A 62 1.74 11.67 5.58
N ILE A 63 2.75 11.26 6.34
CA ILE A 63 4.16 11.38 5.93
C ILE A 63 4.43 10.55 4.65
N PHE A 64 3.88 9.34 4.55
CA PHE A 64 4.03 8.54 3.34
C PHE A 64 3.23 9.11 2.15
N CYS A 65 2.06 9.69 2.40
CA CYS A 65 1.29 10.38 1.36
C CYS A 65 2.08 11.56 0.78
N GLU A 66 2.70 12.37 1.65
CA GLU A 66 3.57 13.49 1.25
C GLU A 66 4.78 13.01 0.44
N LEU A 67 5.47 11.95 0.90
CA LEU A 67 6.62 11.39 0.19
C LEU A 67 6.25 10.89 -1.22
N SER A 68 5.10 10.23 -1.35
CA SER A 68 4.64 9.67 -2.63
C SER A 68 4.01 10.69 -3.58
N GLY A 69 3.87 11.95 -3.14
CA GLY A 69 3.13 12.98 -3.89
C GLY A 69 1.63 12.69 -4.01
N SER A 70 1.09 11.77 -3.19
CA SER A 70 -0.32 11.40 -3.17
C SER A 70 -1.14 12.31 -2.28
N HIS A 71 -2.35 12.65 -2.71
CA HIS A 71 -3.21 13.57 -1.97
C HIS A 71 -3.77 12.97 -0.67
N ASN A 72 -3.99 11.65 -0.63
CA ASN A 72 -4.52 10.96 0.55
C ASN A 72 -4.18 9.45 0.54
N ALA A 73 -4.44 8.79 1.68
CA ALA A 73 -4.25 7.35 1.82
C ALA A 73 -5.20 6.54 0.91
N ASP A 74 -6.38 7.08 0.60
CA ASP A 74 -7.40 6.44 -0.24
C ASP A 74 -6.86 6.15 -1.65
N SER A 75 -6.06 7.07 -2.21
CA SER A 75 -5.45 6.88 -3.54
C SER A 75 -4.37 5.80 -3.55
N LEU A 76 -3.79 5.49 -2.40
CA LEU A 76 -2.72 4.50 -2.25
C LEU A 76 -3.25 3.09 -1.98
N CYS A 77 -4.53 2.95 -1.59
CA CYS A 77 -5.11 1.66 -1.24
C CYS A 77 -5.03 0.67 -2.40
N GLY A 78 -4.56 -0.55 -2.12
CA GLY A 78 -4.40 -1.64 -3.08
C GLY A 78 -3.10 -1.62 -3.88
N GLN A 79 -2.32 -0.54 -3.85
CA GLN A 79 -1.05 -0.44 -4.56
C GLN A 79 0.07 -1.18 -3.82
N LEU A 80 1.13 -1.57 -4.53
CA LEU A 80 2.37 -2.04 -3.91
C LEU A 80 3.31 -0.87 -3.63
N VAL A 81 4.07 -0.94 -2.54
CA VAL A 81 4.99 0.14 -2.12
C VAL A 81 6.03 0.46 -3.20
N GLY A 82 6.53 -0.57 -3.90
CA GLY A 82 7.47 -0.37 -5.01
C GLY A 82 6.88 0.44 -6.16
N ASP A 83 5.60 0.25 -6.49
CA ASP A 83 4.92 1.00 -7.56
C ASP A 83 4.77 2.48 -7.16
N VAL A 84 4.46 2.72 -5.89
CA VAL A 84 4.28 4.07 -5.33
C VAL A 84 5.59 4.85 -5.28
N LEU A 85 6.71 4.16 -4.98
CA LEU A 85 8.03 4.76 -4.86
C LEU A 85 8.85 4.71 -6.16
N ALA A 86 8.23 4.34 -7.29
CA ALA A 86 8.88 4.20 -8.59
C ALA A 86 10.13 3.30 -8.55
N CYS A 87 10.04 2.17 -7.82
CA CYS A 87 11.09 1.16 -7.77
C CYS A 87 11.31 0.55 -9.16
N HIS A 88 12.56 0.54 -9.64
CA HIS A 88 12.89 0.01 -10.97
C HIS A 88 12.42 -1.44 -11.17
N ILE A 89 12.58 -2.32 -10.16
CA ILE A 89 12.10 -3.71 -10.24
C ILE A 89 10.57 -3.81 -10.38
N ALA A 90 9.84 -2.94 -9.67
CA ALA A 90 8.38 -2.96 -9.69
C ALA A 90 7.82 -2.54 -11.06
N HIS A 91 8.53 -1.66 -11.78
CA HIS A 91 8.18 -1.26 -13.13
C HIS A 91 8.59 -2.28 -14.21
N ASP A 92 9.68 -3.01 -13.99
CA ASP A 92 10.29 -3.88 -15.00
C ASP A 92 9.73 -5.31 -15.00
N THR A 93 8.87 -5.68 -14.04
CA THR A 93 8.37 -7.06 -13.89
C THR A 93 6.83 -7.11 -13.77
N GLU A 94 6.21 -8.05 -14.49
CA GLU A 94 4.75 -8.32 -14.37
C GLU A 94 4.36 -8.79 -12.96
N SER A 95 5.35 -9.28 -12.20
CA SER A 95 5.20 -9.83 -10.85
C SER A 95 5.23 -8.74 -9.74
N GLY A 96 5.69 -7.53 -10.06
CA GLY A 96 5.60 -6.34 -9.20
C GLY A 96 6.66 -6.23 -8.10
N CYS A 97 6.38 -5.43 -7.07
CA CYS A 97 7.31 -5.21 -5.97
C CYS A 97 7.63 -6.51 -5.20
N GLY A 98 8.94 -6.81 -5.08
CA GLY A 98 9.46 -7.92 -4.29
C GLY A 98 9.77 -9.20 -5.07
N THR A 99 9.87 -9.14 -6.41
CA THR A 99 9.99 -10.34 -7.26
C THR A 99 11.21 -10.37 -8.19
N GLY A 100 12.13 -9.42 -8.09
CA GLY A 100 13.39 -9.42 -8.87
C GLY A 100 14.60 -9.84 -8.02
N GLU A 101 15.73 -10.19 -8.67
CA GLU A 101 16.97 -10.60 -7.98
C GLU A 101 17.46 -9.52 -6.99
N SER A 102 17.41 -8.25 -7.37
CA SER A 102 17.80 -7.14 -6.50
C SER A 102 16.88 -6.96 -5.29
N CYS A 103 15.71 -7.61 -5.25
CA CYS A 103 14.85 -7.57 -4.08
C CYS A 103 15.42 -8.35 -2.88
N GLU A 104 16.34 -9.29 -3.09
CA GLU A 104 17.00 -10.05 -2.01
C GLU A 104 17.77 -9.14 -1.03
N THR A 105 18.24 -7.99 -1.50
CA THR A 105 18.94 -6.98 -0.69
C THR A 105 18.12 -5.70 -0.48
N CYS A 106 16.85 -5.70 -0.89
CA CYS A 106 15.97 -4.55 -0.75
C CYS A 106 15.52 -4.36 0.71
N GLY A 107 15.99 -3.28 1.35
CA GLY A 107 15.59 -2.96 2.71
C GLY A 107 14.08 -2.81 2.91
N ALA A 108 13.34 -2.37 1.88
CA ALA A 108 11.88 -2.29 1.94
C ALA A 108 11.24 -3.69 1.98
N LEU A 109 11.69 -4.63 1.15
CA LEU A 109 11.19 -6.01 1.20
C LEU A 109 11.52 -6.66 2.54
N THR A 110 12.75 -6.49 3.03
CA THR A 110 13.16 -7.01 4.35
C THR A 110 12.27 -6.47 5.46
N ALA A 111 11.96 -5.16 5.46
CA ALA A 111 11.06 -4.56 6.44
C ALA A 111 9.64 -5.13 6.36
N MET A 112 9.11 -5.35 5.15
CA MET A 112 7.78 -5.94 4.95
C MET A 112 7.71 -7.39 5.43
N LEU A 113 8.75 -8.19 5.17
CA LEU A 113 8.80 -9.61 5.55
C LEU A 113 9.10 -9.83 7.03
N SER A 114 9.78 -8.87 7.67
CA SER A 114 10.10 -8.93 9.11
C SER A 114 9.02 -8.28 9.98
N GLY A 115 7.98 -7.68 9.36
CA GLY A 115 6.84 -7.12 10.05
C GLY A 115 6.03 -8.18 10.79
N ILE A 116 5.37 -7.76 11.87
CA ILE A 116 4.48 -8.60 12.70
C ILE A 116 3.11 -8.83 12.05
#